data_AF-A0A2V7GII7-F1
#
_entry.id   AF-A0A2V7GII7-F1
#
_cell.length_a   1.000
_cell.length_b   1.000
_cell.length_c   1.000
_cell.angle_alpha   90.00
_cell.angle_beta   90.00
_cell.angle_gamma   90.00
#
_symmetry.space_group_name_H-M   'P 1'
#
loop_
_entity.id
_entity.type
_entity.pdbx_description
1 polymer ?
#
loop_
_entity_poly.entity_id
_entity_poly.type
_entity_poly.pdbx_seq_one_letter_code
_entity_poly.pdbx_strand_id
1 'polypeptide(L)' 'MATSNYSPWALEQALAFLRRNLRRFPFERVVSHVFPLERISEGFRQADWMQRQGDPVRISRAAVSM' A
#
# COMPACT_ATOMS: atom_id res chain seq x y z
N MET A 1 6.37 -11.39 23.14
CA MET A 1 7.27 -11.73 22.02
C MET A 1 6.59 -11.29 20.73
N ALA A 2 7.17 -10.33 20.01
CA ALA A 2 6.61 -9.86 18.75
C ALA A 2 6.91 -10.91 17.68
N THR A 3 5.98 -11.85 17.48
CA THR A 3 5.97 -12.70 16.30
C THR A 3 5.91 -11.75 15.10
N SER A 4 6.95 -11.74 14.28
CA SER A 4 6.98 -10.96 13.05
C SER A 4 5.69 -11.26 12.28
N ASN A 5 4.89 -10.24 11.95
CA ASN A 5 3.62 -10.36 11.20
C ASN A 5 3.81 -10.86 9.75
N TYR A 6 4.95 -11.49 9.49
CA TYR A 6 5.41 -11.91 8.18
C TYR A 6 5.42 -13.43 8.11
N SER A 7 4.51 -13.96 7.30
CA SER A 7 4.44 -15.37 6.94
C SER A 7 4.90 -15.51 5.48
N PRO A 8 6.14 -15.95 5.22
CA PRO A 8 6.68 -16.02 3.86
C PRO A 8 5.80 -16.83 2.90
N TRP A 9 5.25 -17.95 3.38
CA TRP A 9 4.35 -18.81 2.61
C TRP A 9 3.07 -18.10 2.15
N ALA A 10 2.64 -17.05 2.86
CA ALA A 10 1.42 -16.32 2.52
C ALA A 10 1.61 -15.45 1.28
N LEU A 11 2.84 -15.05 0.95
CA LEU A 11 3.12 -14.22 -0.22
C LEU A 11 2.78 -14.93 -1.53
N GLU A 12 3.18 -16.19 -1.68
CA GLU A 12 2.91 -16.96 -2.89
C GLU A 12 1.39 -17.12 -3.11
N GLN A 13 0.65 -17.40 -2.04
CA GLN A 13 -0.80 -17.55 -2.09
C GLN A 13 -1.49 -16.22 -2.40
N ALA A 14 -1.06 -15.13 -1.78
CA ALA A 14 -1.57 -13.79 -2.06
C ALA A 14 -1.32 -13.38 -3.52
N LEU A 15 -0.12 -13.63 -4.05
CA LEU A 15 0.21 -13.34 -5.44
C LEU A 15 -0.64 -14.18 -6.41
N ALA A 16 -0.80 -15.48 -6.13
CA ALA A 16 -1.66 -16.35 -6.94
C ALA A 16 -3.12 -15.85 -6.95
N PHE A 17 -3.63 -15.41 -5.80
CA PHE A 17 -4.96 -14.81 -5.69
C PHE A 17 -5.09 -13.52 -6.51
N LEU A 18 -4.14 -12.59 -6.37
CA LEU A 18 -4.14 -11.32 -7.11
C LEU A 18 -4.11 -11.56 -8.62
N ARG A 19 -3.22 -12.45 -9.09
CA ARG A 19 -3.10 -12.77 -10.52
C ARG A 19 -4.40 -13.34 -11.09
N ARG A 20 -5.05 -14.26 -10.37
CA ARG A 20 -6.32 -14.88 -10.79
C ARG A 20 -7.47 -13.87 -10.83
N ASN A 21 -7.46 -12.87 -9.97
CA ASN A 21 -8.58 -11.95 -9.80
C ASN A 21 -8.28 -10.53 -10.30
N LEU A 22 -7.17 -10.30 -11.00
CA LEU A 22 -6.66 -8.97 -11.36
C LEU A 22 -7.71 -8.09 -12.06
N ARG A 23 -8.56 -8.69 -12.89
CA ARG A 23 -9.65 -8.00 -13.62
C ARG A 23 -11.03 -8.19 -12.99
N ARG A 24 -11.13 -9.01 -11.95
CA ARG A 24 -12.41 -9.33 -11.28
C ARG A 24 -12.75 -8.31 -10.20
N PHE A 25 -11.74 -7.77 -9.52
CA PHE A 25 -11.91 -6.78 -8.47
C PHE A 25 -11.18 -5.48 -8.83
N PRO A 26 -11.70 -4.32 -8.40
CA PRO A 26 -11.09 -3.02 -8.71
C PRO A 26 -9.93 -2.74 -7.76
N PHE A 27 -8.84 -3.50 -7.87
CA PHE A 27 -7.67 -3.37 -6.99
C PHE A 27 -7.00 -2.01 -7.10
N GLU A 28 -7.12 -1.32 -8.23
CA GLU A 28 -6.65 0.05 -8.42
C GLU A 28 -7.30 1.04 -7.45
N ARG A 29 -8.55 0.79 -7.01
CA ARG A 29 -9.23 1.65 -6.02
C ARG A 29 -8.69 1.50 -4.60
N VAL A 30 -7.88 0.47 -4.37
CA VAL A 30 -7.23 0.21 -3.09
C VAL A 30 -6.04 1.15 -2.90
N VAL A 31 -5.39 1.58 -3.98
CA VAL A 31 -4.28 2.54 -3.93
C VAL A 31 -4.87 3.94 -4.01
N SER A 32 -4.72 4.69 -2.92
CA SER A 32 -5.25 6.05 -2.81
C SER A 32 -4.41 7.07 -3.57
N HIS A 33 -3.07 6.92 -3.56
CA HIS A 33 -2.12 7.88 -4.11
C HIS A 33 -0.90 7.16 -4.71
N VAL A 34 -0.39 7.69 -5.81
CA VAL A 34 0.83 7.20 -6.46
C VAL A 34 1.81 8.37 -6.55
N PHE A 35 3.05 8.13 -6.11
CA PHE A 35 4.12 9.10 -6.19
C PHE A 35 5.21 8.58 -7.12
N PRO A 36 5.69 9.37 -8.08
CA PRO A 36 6.87 9.00 -8.86
C PRO A 36 8.10 8.98 -7.95
N LEU A 37 9.10 8.17 -8.29
CA LEU A 37 10.28 7.96 -7.45
C LEU A 37 11.02 9.26 -7.11
N GLU A 38 11.08 10.22 -8.03
CA GLU A 38 11.72 11.53 -7.83
C GLU A 38 11.04 12.34 -6.71
N ARG A 39 9.77 12.02 -6.40
CA ARG A 39 8.96 12.65 -5.35
C ARG A 39 8.75 11.76 -4.14
N ILE A 40 9.55 10.71 -3.95
CA ILE A 40 9.38 9.78 -2.82
C ILE A 40 9.41 10.49 -1.45
N SER A 41 10.25 11.52 -1.30
CA SER A 41 10.33 12.34 -0.09
C SER A 41 9.04 13.10 0.21
N GLU A 42 8.30 13.52 -0.82
CA GLU A 42 6.99 14.15 -0.67
C GLU A 42 5.96 13.11 -0.19
N GLY A 43 5.96 11.92 -0.80
CA GLY A 43 5.08 10.82 -0.42
C GLY A 43 5.25 10.42 1.06
N PHE A 44 6.50 10.30 1.53
CA PHE A 44 6.78 10.04 2.95
C PHE A 44 6.29 11.16 3.86
N ARG A 45 6.51 12.42 3.49
CA ARG A 45 6.07 13.57 4.29
C ARG A 45 4.56 13.60 4.44
N GLN A 46 3.82 13.36 3.35
CA GLN A 46 2.35 13.32 3.39
C GLN A 46 1.85 12.15 4.25
N ALA A 47 2.43 10.96 4.11
CA ALA A 47 2.06 9.81 4.95
C ALA A 47 2.29 10.07 6.46
N ASP A 48 3.44 10.64 6.81
CA ASP A 48 3.81 10.93 8.21
C ASP A 48 2.98 12.08 8.81
N TRP A 49 2.71 13.14 8.03
CA TRP A 49 1.85 14.25 8.49
C TRP A 49 0.41 13.79 8.76
N MET A 50 -0.11 12.87 7.95
CA MET A 50 -1.47 12.34 8.11
C MET A 50 -1.60 11.40 9.29
N GLN A 51 -0.55 10.64 9.61
CA GLN A 51 -0.52 9.81 10.82
C GLN A 51 -0.59 10.66 12.10
N ARG A 52 -0.04 11.88 12.08
CA ARG A 52 0.02 12.78 13.26
C ARG A 52 -1.28 13.55 13.53
N GLN A 53 -2.11 13.82 12.52
CA GLN A 53 -3.32 14.64 12.67
C GLN A 53 -4.56 13.84 13.12
N GLY A 54 -4.50 12.51 13.20
CA GLY A 54 -5.66 11.68 13.57
C GLY A 54 -6.83 11.76 12.58
N ASP A 55 -6.60 12.35 11.40
CA ASP A 55 -7.61 12.57 10.36
C ASP A 55 -8.03 11.21 9.74
N PRO A 56 -9.32 10.94 9.46
CA PRO A 56 -9.74 9.65 8.94
C PRO A 56 -9.22 9.44 7.52
N VAL A 57 -8.08 8.72 7.44
CA VAL A 57 -7.57 7.93 6.32
C VAL A 57 -7.80 8.51 4.91
N ARG A 58 -7.24 9.69 4.63
CA ARG A 58 -7.23 10.25 3.27
C ARG A 58 -6.10 9.65 2.39
N ILE A 59 -5.05 9.07 2.98
CA ILE A 59 -4.09 8.14 2.34
C ILE A 59 -4.17 6.81 3.10
N SER A 60 -4.81 5.81 2.51
CA SER A 60 -4.94 4.46 3.12
C SER A 60 -3.82 3.52 2.69
N ARG A 61 -3.45 3.58 1.40
CA ARG A 61 -2.41 2.77 0.76
C ARG A 61 -1.79 3.58 -0.37
N ALA A 62 -0.48 3.73 -0.33
CA ALA A 62 0.30 4.46 -1.33
C ALA A 62 1.21 3.51 -2.11
N ALA A 63 1.49 3.83 -3.37
CA ALA A 63 2.42 3.09 -4.21
C ALA A 63 3.48 4.03 -4.81
N VAL A 64 4.68 3.49 -5.05
CA VAL A 64 5.74 4.16 -5.81
C VAL A 64 5.70 3.62 -7.23
N SER A 65 5.71 4.52 -8.21
CA SER A 65 5.86 4.15 -9.62
C SER A 65 7.29 4.42 -10.11
N MET A 66 7.75 3.58 -11.04
CA MET A 66 9.01 3.72 -11.76
C MET A 66 8.82 4.58 -13.02
#